data_AF-A0A843L5Z3-F1
#
_entry.id   AF-A0A843L5Z3-F1
#
_cell.length_a   1.000
_cell.length_b   1.000
_cell.length_c   1.000
_cell.angle_alpha   90.00
_cell.angle_beta   90.00
_cell.angle_gamma   90.00
#
_symmetry.space_group_name_H-M   'P 1'
#
loop_
_entity.id
_entity.type
_entity.pdbx_description
1 polymer ?
#
loop_
_entity_poly.entity_id
_entity_poly.type
_entity_poly.pdbx_seq_one_letter_code
_entity_poly.pdbx_strand_id
1 'polypeptide(L)'
;MPSKKTAPAPPGEKETPVSVRSIDRQDEMLWIAGRPPLPSDFPPCIKAIIDLGKAERGEEDGAAKGRHRMAAVLASFLGQAGYSREEAKLLWLEAAGGVEERIFEEWFARMHCPKCRALQRQSKGYPDMGVADLQICRPDDRCSGFEGPVEYACRIASEDDRKSGSLLRIRTRYAVRILDWTTGKESEIELTAEEKSDLDGLLAELAKNRELILTYAKVKVRGRLHPKFYLRMQEGPRRQMLSDII
;
A
#
# COMPACT_ATOMS: atom_id res chain seq x y z
N MET A 1 -7.68 -29.89 -26.22
CA MET A 1 -8.00 -28.91 -25.15
C MET A 1 -7.73 -27.51 -25.70
N PRO A 2 -8.69 -26.58 -25.69
CA PRO A 2 -8.48 -25.29 -26.33
C PRO A 2 -7.50 -24.45 -25.48
N SER A 3 -6.40 -24.04 -26.13
CA SER A 3 -5.44 -23.10 -25.59
C SER A 3 -6.16 -21.80 -25.24
N LYS A 4 -6.07 -21.35 -23.98
CA LYS A 4 -6.50 -20.01 -23.58
C LYS A 4 -5.62 -19.02 -24.32
N LYS A 5 -6.09 -18.53 -25.48
CA LYS A 5 -5.52 -17.37 -26.15
C LYS A 5 -5.61 -16.20 -25.19
N THR A 6 -4.46 -15.75 -24.72
CA THR A 6 -4.29 -14.54 -23.92
C THR A 6 -4.95 -13.39 -24.69
N ALA A 7 -5.90 -12.70 -24.04
CA ALA A 7 -6.63 -11.61 -24.67
C ALA A 7 -5.65 -10.53 -25.18
N PRO A 8 -5.89 -9.93 -26.36
CA PRO A 8 -5.08 -8.82 -26.86
C PRO A 8 -5.17 -7.64 -25.88
N ALA A 9 -4.05 -6.92 -25.71
CA ALA A 9 -4.01 -5.73 -24.88
C ALA A 9 -4.99 -4.66 -25.43
N PRO A 10 -5.61 -3.85 -24.56
CA PRO A 10 -6.46 -2.76 -25.00
C PRO A 10 -5.66 -1.78 -25.88
N PRO A 11 -6.27 -1.24 -26.95
CA PRO A 11 -5.58 -0.37 -27.90
C PRO A 11 -5.14 0.93 -27.24
N GLY A 12 -3.83 1.21 -27.25
CA GLY A 12 -3.25 2.51 -26.86
C GLY A 12 -2.07 2.46 -25.87
N GLU A 13 -1.72 1.31 -25.31
CA GLU A 13 -0.61 1.19 -24.36
C GLU A 13 0.64 0.64 -25.06
N LYS A 14 1.76 1.36 -24.93
CA LYS A 14 3.03 1.02 -25.59
C LYS A 14 3.65 -0.21 -24.90
N GLU A 15 3.47 -1.38 -25.51
CA GLU A 15 4.19 -2.60 -25.13
C GLU A 15 5.68 -2.43 -25.46
N THR A 16 6.56 -2.76 -24.50
CA THR A 16 8.01 -2.75 -24.70
C THR A 16 8.57 -4.16 -24.52
N PRO A 17 9.39 -4.67 -25.45
CA PRO A 17 10.11 -5.93 -25.25
C PRO A 17 11.10 -5.81 -24.11
N VAL A 18 11.09 -6.81 -23.23
CA VAL A 18 11.89 -6.81 -21.99
C VAL A 18 12.50 -8.18 -21.71
N SER A 19 13.58 -8.19 -20.93
CA SER A 19 14.06 -9.39 -20.24
C SER A 19 14.03 -9.20 -18.72
N VAL A 20 13.60 -10.24 -17.99
CA VAL A 20 13.66 -10.25 -16.53
C VAL A 20 15.08 -10.58 -16.09
N ARG A 21 15.65 -9.75 -15.21
CA ARG A 21 17.02 -9.88 -14.67
C ARG A 21 17.02 -10.51 -13.28
N SER A 22 16.15 -10.05 -12.39
CA SER A 22 15.96 -10.63 -11.06
C SER A 22 14.50 -10.48 -10.61
N ILE A 23 14.10 -11.35 -9.69
CA ILE A 23 12.83 -11.26 -8.97
C ILE A 23 13.15 -11.42 -7.48
N ASP A 24 13.05 -10.32 -6.75
CA ASP A 24 13.38 -10.26 -5.34
C ASP A 24 12.10 -10.17 -4.50
N ARG A 25 11.93 -11.09 -3.56
CA ARG A 25 10.79 -11.07 -2.64
C ARG A 25 11.02 -10.02 -1.55
N GLN A 26 10.03 -9.15 -1.35
CA GLN A 26 10.03 -8.11 -0.32
C GLN A 26 8.79 -8.26 0.55
N ASP A 27 8.99 -8.53 1.84
CA ASP A 27 7.89 -8.60 2.81
C ASP A 27 7.77 -7.23 3.52
N GLU A 28 6.59 -6.62 3.46
CA GLU A 28 6.24 -5.38 4.17
C GLU A 28 5.81 -5.75 5.60
N MET A 29 6.54 -5.20 6.58
CA MET A 29 6.36 -5.50 8.00
C MET A 29 5.74 -4.30 8.72
N LEU A 30 4.68 -4.56 9.48
CA LEU A 30 4.03 -3.60 10.35
C LEU A 30 4.43 -3.90 11.80
N TRP A 31 5.08 -2.94 12.45
CA TRP A 31 5.31 -3.04 13.90
C TRP A 31 3.99 -2.81 14.64
N ILE A 32 3.64 -3.69 15.58
CA ILE A 32 2.46 -3.58 16.44
C ILE A 32 2.91 -3.57 17.89
N ALA A 33 2.41 -2.61 18.68
CA ALA A 33 2.73 -2.52 20.10
C ALA A 33 2.26 -3.77 20.85
N GLY A 34 3.07 -4.27 21.80
CA GLY A 34 2.70 -5.44 22.61
C GLY A 34 1.64 -5.14 23.67
N ARG A 35 1.45 -3.86 24.00
CA ARG A 35 0.42 -3.39 24.93
C ARG A 35 -0.23 -2.10 24.42
N PRO A 36 -1.57 -2.02 24.38
CA PRO A 36 -2.25 -0.81 23.96
C PRO A 36 -1.99 0.35 24.94
N PRO A 37 -1.72 1.57 24.43
CA PRO A 37 -1.62 2.77 25.26
C PRO A 37 -3.00 3.13 25.83
N LEU A 38 -3.04 3.91 26.91
CA LEU A 38 -4.30 4.42 27.43
C LEU A 38 -4.84 5.55 26.51
N PRO A 39 -6.17 5.76 26.42
CA PRO A 39 -6.73 6.87 25.65
C PRO A 39 -6.18 8.25 26.07
N SER A 40 -5.79 8.42 27.34
CA SER A 40 -5.14 9.62 27.86
C SER A 40 -3.78 9.90 27.20
N ASP A 41 -3.06 8.85 26.77
CA ASP A 41 -1.77 8.94 26.10
C ASP A 41 -1.90 9.16 24.59
N PHE A 42 -3.12 9.18 24.03
CA PHE A 42 -3.30 9.42 22.60
C PHE A 42 -2.79 10.82 22.20
N PRO A 43 -2.21 10.93 20.98
CA PRO A 43 -1.79 12.22 20.45
C PRO A 43 -3.00 13.12 20.16
N PRO A 44 -2.81 14.45 20.16
CA PRO A 44 -3.89 15.41 19.91
C PRO A 44 -4.70 15.14 18.64
N CYS A 45 -4.04 14.69 17.56
CA CYS A 45 -4.71 14.40 16.29
C CYS A 45 -5.67 13.21 16.37
N ILE A 46 -5.33 12.15 17.12
CA ILE A 46 -6.21 10.99 17.29
C ILE A 46 -7.37 11.32 18.23
N LYS A 47 -7.10 12.09 19.30
CA LYS A 47 -8.14 12.61 20.19
C LYS A 47 -9.17 13.44 19.42
N ALA A 48 -8.69 14.37 18.58
CA ALA A 48 -9.56 15.20 17.74
C ALA A 48 -10.43 14.37 16.77
N ILE A 49 -9.89 13.29 16.17
CA ILE A 49 -10.69 12.39 15.32
C ILE A 49 -11.84 11.76 16.11
N ILE A 50 -11.55 11.27 17.32
CA ILE A 50 -12.55 10.65 18.18
C ILE A 50 -13.61 11.67 18.60
N ASP A 51 -13.20 12.86 19.01
CA ASP A 51 -14.10 13.90 19.50
C ASP A 51 -15.03 14.45 18.41
N LEU A 52 -14.49 14.69 17.20
CA LEU A 52 -15.29 15.11 16.04
C LEU A 52 -16.34 14.06 15.66
N GLY A 53 -15.93 12.79 15.61
CA GLY A 53 -16.86 11.70 15.32
C GLY A 53 -18.00 11.61 16.33
N LYS A 54 -17.73 11.89 17.62
CA LYS A 54 -18.76 11.92 18.65
C LYS A 54 -19.73 13.10 18.48
N ALA A 55 -19.23 14.28 18.11
CA ALA A 55 -20.03 15.50 17.95
C ALA A 55 -20.97 15.44 16.73
N GLU A 56 -20.52 14.85 15.62
CA GLU A 56 -21.29 14.80 14.36
C GLU A 56 -22.44 13.78 14.35
N ARG A 57 -22.57 12.92 15.36
CA ARG A 57 -23.67 11.93 15.47
C ARG A 57 -25.07 12.55 15.56
N GLY A 58 -25.18 13.87 15.76
CA GLY A 58 -26.44 14.59 15.82
C GLY A 58 -26.90 15.25 14.51
N GLU A 59 -26.08 15.24 13.46
CA GLU A 59 -26.40 15.88 12.16
C GLU A 59 -26.62 14.79 11.08
N GLU A 60 -27.87 14.39 10.88
CA GLU A 60 -28.25 13.27 9.99
C GLU A 60 -27.94 13.50 8.49
N ASP A 61 -27.64 14.73 8.05
CA ASP A 61 -27.51 15.06 6.62
C ASP A 61 -26.17 15.70 6.20
N GLY A 62 -25.17 15.72 7.07
CA GLY A 62 -23.84 16.24 6.77
C GLY A 62 -22.82 15.14 6.48
N ALA A 63 -22.48 14.89 5.21
CA ALA A 63 -21.29 14.11 4.87
C ALA A 63 -20.05 14.90 5.32
N ALA A 64 -19.62 14.72 6.58
CA ALA A 64 -18.53 15.49 7.11
C ALA A 64 -17.26 15.29 6.30
N LYS A 65 -16.66 16.43 5.94
CA LYS A 65 -15.51 16.48 5.07
C LYS A 65 -14.39 15.62 5.67
N GLY A 66 -13.94 14.62 4.91
CA GLY A 66 -12.79 13.80 5.30
C GLY A 66 -13.06 12.66 6.29
N ARG A 67 -14.32 12.33 6.60
CA ARG A 67 -14.67 11.23 7.51
C ARG A 67 -14.00 9.89 7.17
N HIS A 68 -13.98 9.51 5.89
CA HIS A 68 -13.31 8.29 5.40
C HIS A 68 -11.79 8.30 5.68
N ARG A 69 -11.14 9.47 5.55
CA ARG A 69 -9.71 9.64 5.83
C ARG A 69 -9.43 9.48 7.32
N MET A 70 -10.22 10.17 8.16
CA MET A 70 -10.09 10.09 9.61
C MET A 70 -10.36 8.67 10.14
N ALA A 71 -11.37 7.98 9.59
CA ALA A 71 -11.67 6.60 9.91
C ALA A 71 -10.52 5.64 9.54
N ALA A 72 -9.89 5.82 8.38
CA ALA A 72 -8.71 5.05 7.98
C ALA A 72 -7.49 5.30 8.89
N VAL A 73 -7.25 6.58 9.24
CA VAL A 73 -6.19 6.98 10.18
C VAL A 73 -6.41 6.33 11.55
N LEU A 74 -7.63 6.38 12.08
CA LEU A 74 -7.97 5.79 13.37
C LEU A 74 -7.84 4.26 13.36
N ALA A 75 -8.35 3.58 12.32
CA ALA A 75 -8.24 2.13 12.20
C ALA A 75 -6.78 1.66 12.15
N SER A 76 -5.94 2.30 11.32
CA SER A 76 -4.52 1.99 11.24
C SER A 76 -3.77 2.32 12.53
N PHE A 77 -4.09 3.44 13.20
CA PHE A 77 -3.54 3.77 14.52
C PHE A 77 -3.86 2.71 15.56
N LEU A 78 -5.14 2.35 15.76
CA LEU A 78 -5.56 1.41 16.80
C LEU A 78 -4.93 0.02 16.60
N GLY A 79 -4.92 -0.46 15.36
CA GLY A 79 -4.30 -1.74 15.04
C GLY A 79 -2.80 -1.74 15.28
N GLN A 80 -2.10 -0.67 14.88
CA GLN A 80 -0.65 -0.57 15.08
C GLN A 80 -0.28 -0.29 16.56
N ALA A 81 -1.15 0.38 17.30
CA ALA A 81 -1.01 0.63 18.73
C ALA A 81 -1.36 -0.61 19.60
N GLY A 82 -1.70 -1.76 19.01
CA GLY A 82 -1.84 -3.02 19.74
C GLY A 82 -3.21 -3.22 20.40
N TYR A 83 -4.24 -2.47 20.02
CA TYR A 83 -5.60 -2.75 20.48
C TYR A 83 -6.11 -4.08 19.92
N SER A 84 -6.93 -4.80 20.70
CA SER A 84 -7.69 -5.92 20.17
C SER A 84 -8.68 -5.44 19.11
N ARG A 85 -9.08 -6.35 18.21
CA ARG A 85 -10.02 -6.03 17.14
C ARG A 85 -11.36 -5.55 17.71
N GLU A 86 -11.83 -6.19 18.76
CA GLU A 86 -13.10 -5.90 19.42
C GLU A 86 -13.09 -4.51 20.06
N GLU A 87 -12.08 -4.20 20.87
CA GLU A 87 -11.93 -2.88 21.51
C GLU A 87 -11.72 -1.77 20.48
N ALA A 88 -10.86 -2.01 19.48
CA ALA A 88 -10.60 -1.05 18.43
C ALA A 88 -11.85 -0.78 17.60
N LYS A 89 -12.63 -1.81 17.27
CA LYS A 89 -13.86 -1.66 16.48
C LYS A 89 -14.91 -0.84 17.23
N LEU A 90 -15.05 -1.02 18.54
CA LEU A 90 -15.95 -0.19 19.36
C LEU A 90 -15.54 1.28 19.32
N LEU A 91 -14.26 1.59 19.61
CA LEU A 91 -13.73 2.95 19.55
C LEU A 91 -13.85 3.56 18.15
N TRP A 92 -13.61 2.75 17.12
CA TRP A 92 -13.70 3.18 15.73
C TRP A 92 -15.14 3.50 15.33
N LEU A 93 -16.11 2.64 15.65
CA LEU A 93 -17.53 2.86 15.34
C LEU A 93 -18.06 4.14 15.99
N GLU A 94 -17.61 4.43 17.22
CA GLU A 94 -17.97 5.69 17.90
C GLU A 94 -17.48 6.93 17.16
N ALA A 95 -16.34 6.85 16.49
CA ALA A 95 -15.69 7.98 15.81
C ALA A 95 -15.99 8.03 14.30
N ALA A 96 -16.33 6.90 13.67
CA ALA A 96 -16.38 6.76 12.21
C ALA A 96 -17.67 7.29 11.59
N GLY A 97 -18.71 7.60 12.37
CA GLY A 97 -19.88 8.37 11.93
C GLY A 97 -20.55 7.88 10.63
N GLY A 98 -20.91 6.60 10.55
CA GLY A 98 -21.60 6.04 9.38
C GLY A 98 -20.69 5.68 8.18
N VAL A 99 -19.37 5.70 8.36
CA VAL A 99 -18.41 5.16 7.39
C VAL A 99 -18.55 3.63 7.29
N GLU A 100 -18.37 3.11 6.08
CA GLU A 100 -18.45 1.69 5.77
C GLU A 100 -17.41 0.88 6.56
N GLU A 101 -17.84 -0.23 7.16
CA GLU A 101 -16.97 -1.13 7.93
C GLU A 101 -15.77 -1.64 7.11
N ARG A 102 -15.90 -1.72 5.77
CA ARG A 102 -14.79 -2.09 4.89
C ARG A 102 -13.52 -1.25 5.14
N ILE A 103 -13.65 0.02 5.50
CA ILE A 103 -12.48 0.86 5.80
C ILE A 103 -11.75 0.35 7.05
N PHE A 104 -12.47 -0.08 8.08
CA PHE A 104 -11.83 -0.71 9.23
C PHE A 104 -11.07 -1.97 8.80
N GLU A 105 -11.69 -2.84 8.00
CA GLU A 105 -11.12 -4.11 7.54
C GLU A 105 -9.89 -3.98 6.62
N GLU A 106 -9.84 -2.90 5.83
CA GLU A 106 -8.72 -2.63 4.93
C GLU A 106 -7.51 -2.04 5.67
N TRP A 107 -7.73 -1.31 6.77
CA TRP A 107 -6.70 -0.51 7.43
C TRP A 107 -6.22 -1.08 8.77
N PHE A 108 -7.11 -1.65 9.59
CA PHE A 108 -6.79 -2.14 10.92
C PHE A 108 -5.74 -3.26 10.87
N ALA A 109 -4.58 -3.02 11.50
CA ALA A 109 -3.44 -3.96 11.55
C ALA A 109 -2.95 -4.48 10.18
N ARG A 110 -3.27 -3.77 9.09
CA ARG A 110 -2.94 -4.15 7.70
C ARG A 110 -2.23 -3.05 6.92
N MET A 111 -2.26 -1.82 7.44
CA MET A 111 -1.65 -0.65 6.83
C MET A 111 -0.92 0.14 7.91
N HIS A 112 0.20 0.78 7.53
CA HIS A 112 0.91 1.69 8.41
C HIS A 112 0.03 2.89 8.78
N CYS A 113 -0.02 3.22 10.07
CA CYS A 113 -0.57 4.49 10.51
C CYS A 113 0.26 5.64 9.89
N PRO A 114 -0.36 6.63 9.23
CA PRO A 114 0.36 7.70 8.58
C PRO A 114 1.17 8.53 9.58
N LYS A 115 2.42 8.81 9.20
CA LYS A 115 3.33 9.70 9.93
C LYS A 115 2.83 11.14 9.92
N CYS A 116 3.33 11.97 10.84
CA CYS A 116 2.98 13.39 10.92
C CYS A 116 3.18 14.11 9.58
N ARG A 117 4.27 13.83 8.87
CA ARG A 117 4.53 14.40 7.53
C ARG A 117 3.45 14.04 6.50
N ALA A 118 2.87 12.84 6.59
CA ALA A 118 1.79 12.40 5.68
C ALA A 118 0.45 13.05 6.08
N LEU A 119 0.15 13.10 7.38
CA LEU A 119 -1.05 13.74 7.90
C LEU A 119 -1.12 15.24 7.56
N GLN A 120 0.02 15.93 7.56
CA GLN A 120 0.13 17.36 7.27
C GLN A 120 0.05 17.71 5.77
N ARG A 121 -0.19 16.74 4.89
CA ARG A 121 -0.41 17.02 3.46
C ARG A 121 -1.83 17.47 3.20
N GLN A 122 -1.99 18.40 2.26
CA GLN A 122 -3.29 18.65 1.66
C GLN A 122 -3.68 17.43 0.84
N SER A 123 -4.92 16.97 1.01
CA SER A 123 -5.46 15.82 0.29
C SER A 123 -6.69 16.24 -0.50
N LYS A 124 -6.85 15.63 -1.68
CA LYS A 124 -8.04 15.80 -2.54
C LYS A 124 -9.20 14.91 -2.12
N GLY A 125 -9.04 14.11 -1.06
CA GLY A 125 -10.00 13.12 -0.58
C GLY A 125 -9.40 11.71 -0.47
N TYR A 126 -10.19 10.76 0.03
CA TYR A 126 -9.79 9.35 0.12
C TYR A 126 -9.46 8.79 -1.28
N PRO A 127 -8.38 8.00 -1.45
CA PRO A 127 -7.59 7.29 -0.43
C PRO A 127 -6.38 8.06 0.13
N ASP A 128 -6.19 9.34 -0.21
CA ASP A 128 -5.10 10.14 0.37
C ASP A 128 -5.46 10.54 1.81
N MET A 129 -4.64 10.09 2.75
CA MET A 129 -4.83 10.28 4.20
C MET A 129 -4.37 11.64 4.74
N GLY A 130 -3.94 12.58 3.89
CA GLY A 130 -3.70 13.95 4.33
C GLY A 130 -4.94 14.54 5.02
N VAL A 131 -4.76 15.18 6.17
CA VAL A 131 -5.82 15.77 7.01
C VAL A 131 -5.54 17.23 7.35
N ALA A 132 -4.56 17.87 6.69
CA ALA A 132 -4.22 19.26 6.95
C ALA A 132 -5.41 20.20 6.77
N ASP A 133 -6.27 19.93 5.78
CA ASP A 133 -7.47 20.71 5.47
C ASP A 133 -8.62 20.51 6.50
N LEU A 134 -8.46 19.58 7.44
CA LEU A 134 -9.45 19.27 8.48
C LEU A 134 -9.11 19.90 9.84
N GLN A 135 -7.93 20.53 9.97
CA GLN A 135 -7.49 21.22 11.19
C GLN A 135 -7.52 20.38 12.49
N ILE A 136 -7.44 19.04 12.35
CA ILE A 136 -7.48 18.09 13.47
C ILE A 136 -6.15 17.96 14.21
N CYS A 137 -5.04 18.39 13.60
CA CYS A 137 -3.73 18.32 14.21
C CYS A 137 -3.39 19.67 14.89
N ARG A 138 -3.52 19.69 16.22
CA ARG A 138 -3.05 20.77 17.09
C ARG A 138 -1.91 20.23 17.96
N PRO A 139 -0.65 20.38 17.55
CA PRO A 139 0.49 19.79 18.27
C PRO A 139 0.57 20.30 19.71
N ASP A 140 0.98 19.40 20.62
CA ASP A 140 1.39 19.76 21.98
C ASP A 140 2.92 19.64 22.13
N ASP A 141 3.44 19.95 23.33
CA ASP A 141 4.87 19.95 23.62
C ASP A 141 5.56 18.60 23.39
N ARG A 142 4.82 17.49 23.42
CA ARG A 142 5.38 16.15 23.18
C ARG A 142 5.50 15.82 21.70
N CYS A 143 4.72 16.47 20.83
CA CYS A 143 4.68 16.14 19.41
C CYS A 143 6.05 16.28 18.72
N SER A 144 6.92 17.20 19.15
CA SER A 144 8.24 17.38 18.55
C SER A 144 9.20 16.21 18.77
N GLY A 145 8.92 15.34 19.75
CA GLY A 145 9.74 14.17 20.07
C GLY A 145 9.43 12.93 19.22
N PHE A 146 8.39 12.97 18.37
CA PHE A 146 7.89 11.78 17.67
C PHE A 146 7.54 12.05 16.21
N GLU A 147 7.74 11.05 15.36
CA GLU A 147 7.49 11.17 13.92
C GLU A 147 6.03 10.88 13.51
N GLY A 148 5.24 10.31 14.42
CA GLY A 148 3.91 9.83 14.10
C GLY A 148 3.03 9.55 15.32
N PRO A 149 1.72 9.32 15.09
CA PRO A 149 0.76 9.07 16.16
C PRO A 149 1.08 7.84 17.01
N VAL A 150 1.54 6.76 16.37
CA VAL A 150 1.88 5.50 17.05
C VAL A 150 3.12 5.67 17.92
N GLU A 151 4.18 6.28 17.37
CA GLU A 151 5.39 6.58 18.14
C GLU A 151 5.08 7.45 19.36
N TYR A 152 4.23 8.46 19.19
CA TYR A 152 3.78 9.32 20.29
C TYR A 152 3.06 8.51 21.38
N ALA A 153 2.03 7.75 21.01
CA ALA A 153 1.18 7.07 21.99
C ALA A 153 1.94 5.95 22.72
N CYS A 154 2.82 5.25 22.00
CA CYS A 154 3.59 4.12 22.52
C CYS A 154 4.96 4.54 23.09
N ARG A 155 5.27 5.85 23.10
CA ARG A 155 6.54 6.41 23.59
C ARG A 155 7.78 5.81 22.92
N ILE A 156 7.73 5.62 21.60
CA ILE A 156 8.84 5.08 20.80
C ILE A 156 9.76 6.23 20.40
N ALA A 157 10.84 6.42 21.14
CA ALA A 157 11.86 7.42 20.83
C ALA A 157 13.12 6.81 20.19
N SER A 158 13.27 5.49 20.32
CA SER A 158 14.43 4.73 19.87
C SER A 158 14.06 3.34 19.34
N GLU A 159 15.00 2.67 18.69
CA GLU A 159 14.83 1.28 18.25
C GLU A 159 14.73 0.28 19.43
N ASP A 160 15.30 0.62 20.59
CA ASP A 160 15.14 -0.21 21.79
C ASP A 160 13.70 -0.26 22.28
N ASP A 161 12.95 0.84 22.15
CA ASP A 161 11.53 0.90 22.53
C ASP A 161 10.67 -0.02 21.67
N ARG A 162 11.08 -0.28 20.41
CA ARG A 162 10.37 -1.18 19.50
C ARG A 162 10.44 -2.64 19.93
N LYS A 163 11.34 -3.03 20.83
CA LYS A 163 11.41 -4.38 21.41
C LYS A 163 10.16 -4.74 22.22
N SER A 164 9.39 -3.74 22.66
CA SER A 164 8.12 -3.94 23.37
C SER A 164 6.95 -4.37 22.46
N GLY A 165 7.15 -4.40 21.14
CA GLY A 165 6.15 -4.82 20.16
C GLY A 165 6.61 -6.02 19.34
N SER A 166 5.82 -6.34 18.32
CA SER A 166 6.12 -7.42 17.37
C SER A 166 5.96 -6.94 15.93
N LEU A 167 6.65 -7.60 15.00
CA LEU A 167 6.53 -7.34 13.57
C LEU A 167 5.52 -8.30 12.95
N LEU A 168 4.44 -7.76 12.42
CA LEU A 168 3.44 -8.49 11.64
C LEU A 168 3.71 -8.29 10.16
N ARG A 169 3.80 -9.37 9.38
CA ARG A 169 3.86 -9.27 7.92
C ARG A 169 2.48 -8.90 7.38
N ILE A 170 2.36 -7.73 6.75
CA ILE A 170 1.08 -7.21 6.21
C ILE A 170 0.94 -7.39 4.70
N ARG A 171 2.06 -7.46 3.98
CA ARG A 171 2.05 -7.64 2.52
C ARG A 171 3.33 -8.30 2.04
N THR A 172 3.24 -9.03 0.93
CA THR A 172 4.41 -9.49 0.16
C THR A 172 4.35 -8.84 -1.22
N ARG A 173 5.46 -8.23 -1.62
CA ARG A 173 5.71 -7.66 -2.94
C ARG A 173 6.89 -8.38 -3.59
N TYR A 174 6.96 -8.30 -4.91
CA TYR A 174 8.09 -8.81 -5.67
C TYR A 174 8.66 -7.68 -6.50
N ALA A 175 9.90 -7.29 -6.21
CA ALA A 175 10.65 -6.33 -7.01
C ALA A 175 11.26 -7.09 -8.19
N VAL A 176 10.76 -6.78 -9.39
CA VAL A 176 11.21 -7.40 -10.63
C VAL A 176 12.08 -6.40 -11.38
N ARG A 177 13.35 -6.73 -11.54
CA ARG A 177 14.26 -5.95 -12.39
C ARG A 177 14.10 -6.39 -13.83
N ILE A 178 13.76 -5.47 -14.70
CA ILE A 178 13.62 -5.70 -16.14
C ILE A 178 14.61 -4.86 -16.93
N LEU A 179 15.13 -5.39 -18.03
CA LEU A 179 15.87 -4.64 -19.05
C LEU A 179 14.93 -4.35 -20.21
N ASP A 180 14.70 -3.06 -20.49
CA ASP A 180 13.97 -2.62 -21.68
C ASP A 180 14.89 -2.68 -22.90
N TRP A 181 14.51 -3.46 -23.91
CA TRP A 181 15.33 -3.65 -25.11
C TRP A 181 15.32 -2.43 -26.04
N THR A 182 14.31 -1.56 -25.94
CA THR A 182 14.20 -0.35 -26.77
C THR A 182 15.13 0.75 -26.28
N THR A 183 15.31 0.86 -24.96
CA THR A 183 16.13 1.89 -24.34
C THR A 183 17.48 1.38 -23.82
N GLY A 184 17.62 0.05 -23.65
CA GLY A 184 18.78 -0.57 -23.01
C GLY A 184 18.88 -0.29 -21.51
N LYS A 185 17.83 0.24 -20.88
CA LYS A 185 17.83 0.64 -19.47
C LYS A 185 17.18 -0.43 -18.60
N GLU A 186 17.74 -0.60 -17.41
CA GLU A 186 17.11 -1.40 -16.37
C GLU A 186 16.11 -0.56 -15.57
N SER A 187 15.01 -1.19 -15.16
CA SER A 187 14.03 -0.59 -14.28
C SER A 187 13.45 -1.65 -13.34
N GLU A 188 12.97 -1.19 -12.18
CA GLU A 188 12.36 -2.05 -11.18
C GLU A 188 10.83 -1.89 -11.21
N ILE A 189 10.11 -3.01 -11.16
CA ILE A 189 8.66 -3.08 -11.15
C ILE A 189 8.23 -3.86 -9.92
N GLU A 190 7.33 -3.30 -9.12
CA GLU A 190 6.71 -4.02 -8.01
C GLU A 190 5.50 -4.82 -8.48
N LEU A 191 5.46 -6.11 -8.13
CA LEU A 191 4.33 -7.02 -8.40
C LEU A 191 3.67 -7.48 -7.10
N THR A 192 2.36 -7.71 -7.16
CA THR A 192 1.62 -8.57 -6.21
C THR A 192 2.04 -10.05 -6.36
N ALA A 193 1.62 -10.89 -5.41
CA ALA A 193 1.81 -12.34 -5.53
C ALA A 193 1.08 -12.94 -6.75
N GLU A 194 -0.12 -12.45 -7.07
CA GLU A 194 -0.88 -12.88 -8.25
C GLU A 194 -0.15 -12.49 -9.54
N GLU A 195 0.25 -11.22 -9.68
CA GLU A 195 0.99 -10.74 -10.87
C GLU A 195 2.35 -11.44 -11.01
N LYS A 196 3.03 -11.78 -9.90
CA LYS A 196 4.26 -12.57 -9.95
C LYS A 196 4.00 -14.00 -10.41
N SER A 197 2.92 -14.63 -9.95
CA SER A 197 2.52 -15.97 -10.40
C SER A 197 2.18 -15.98 -11.89
N ASP A 198 1.50 -14.95 -12.38
CA ASP A 198 1.24 -14.76 -13.81
C ASP A 198 2.56 -14.67 -14.59
N LEU A 199 3.51 -13.84 -14.12
CA LEU A 199 4.82 -13.69 -14.75
C LEU A 199 5.63 -15.00 -14.76
N ASP A 200 5.65 -15.75 -13.67
CA ASP A 200 6.33 -17.06 -13.62
C ASP A 200 5.78 -18.01 -14.68
N GLY A 201 4.46 -18.03 -14.88
CA GLY A 201 3.81 -18.81 -15.93
C GLY A 201 4.31 -18.43 -17.32
N LEU A 202 4.42 -17.13 -17.61
CA LEU A 202 4.95 -16.63 -18.88
C LEU A 202 6.44 -16.96 -19.06
N LEU A 203 7.25 -16.85 -18.00
CA LEU A 203 8.68 -17.20 -18.04
C LEU A 203 8.87 -18.70 -18.29
N ALA A 204 8.03 -19.56 -17.71
CA ALA A 204 8.05 -21.00 -17.95
C ALA A 204 7.64 -21.36 -19.38
N GLU A 205 6.71 -20.62 -20.00
CA GLU A 205 6.35 -20.77 -21.41
C GLU A 205 7.45 -20.25 -22.34
N LEU A 206 8.05 -19.10 -22.03
CA LEU A 206 9.19 -18.52 -22.75
C LEU A 206 10.38 -19.50 -22.80
N ALA A 207 10.65 -20.20 -21.70
CA ALA A 207 11.71 -21.21 -21.63
C ALA A 207 11.46 -22.41 -22.57
N LYS A 208 10.20 -22.70 -22.91
CA LYS A 208 9.81 -23.81 -23.81
C LYS A 208 9.81 -23.41 -25.28
N ASN A 209 9.60 -22.13 -25.59
CA ASN A 209 9.51 -21.64 -26.96
C ASN A 209 10.45 -20.46 -27.20
N ARG A 210 11.54 -20.73 -27.93
CA ARG A 210 12.60 -19.77 -28.26
C ARG A 210 12.20 -18.66 -29.23
N GLU A 211 11.06 -18.81 -29.91
CA GLU A 211 10.49 -17.81 -30.83
C GLU A 211 9.61 -16.79 -30.11
N LEU A 212 9.34 -16.98 -28.82
CA LEU A 212 8.62 -16.00 -28.02
C LEU A 212 9.56 -14.96 -27.42
N ILE A 213 9.04 -13.76 -27.25
CA ILE A 213 9.65 -12.69 -26.45
C ILE A 213 8.66 -12.23 -25.38
N LEU A 214 9.20 -11.78 -24.26
CA LEU A 214 8.42 -11.16 -23.21
C LEU A 214 8.26 -9.66 -23.50
N THR A 215 7.03 -9.17 -23.36
CA THR A 215 6.69 -7.75 -23.50
C THR A 215 6.03 -7.27 -22.22
N TYR A 216 6.22 -5.98 -21.92
CA TYR A 216 5.73 -5.32 -20.72
C TYR A 216 4.90 -4.09 -21.09
N ALA A 217 3.79 -3.88 -20.37
CA ALA A 217 3.00 -2.66 -20.44
C ALA A 217 2.46 -2.27 -19.06
N LYS A 218 2.15 -0.98 -18.90
CA LYS A 218 1.38 -0.47 -17.75
C LYS A 218 -0.06 -0.28 -18.17
N VAL A 219 -0.94 -1.14 -17.66
CA VAL A 219 -2.36 -1.18 -18.02
C VAL A 219 -3.21 -0.44 -17.02
N LYS A 220 -4.05 0.49 -17.50
CA LYS A 220 -4.96 1.22 -16.62
C LYS A 220 -6.20 0.40 -16.28
N VAL A 221 -6.30 -0.09 -15.04
CA VAL A 221 -7.47 -0.81 -14.51
C VAL A 221 -8.10 0.01 -13.39
N ARG A 222 -9.37 0.38 -13.54
CA ARG A 222 -10.13 1.18 -12.55
C ARG A 222 -9.38 2.44 -12.07
N GLY A 223 -8.70 3.12 -12.99
CA GLY A 223 -7.95 4.35 -12.71
C GLY A 223 -6.53 4.16 -12.17
N ARG A 224 -6.10 2.93 -11.87
CA ARG A 224 -4.72 2.62 -11.42
C ARG A 224 -3.93 1.94 -12.54
N LEU A 225 -2.63 2.22 -12.60
CA LEU A 225 -1.72 1.54 -13.54
C LEU A 225 -1.23 0.24 -12.93
N HIS A 226 -1.41 -0.86 -13.66
CA HIS A 226 -0.99 -2.20 -13.28
C HIS A 226 0.08 -2.71 -14.23
N PRO A 227 1.16 -3.33 -13.72
CA PRO A 227 2.12 -3.99 -14.58
C PRO A 227 1.50 -5.24 -15.20
N LYS A 228 1.60 -5.38 -16.52
CA LYS A 228 1.21 -6.59 -17.24
C LYS A 228 2.30 -7.03 -18.20
N PHE A 229 2.46 -8.35 -18.27
CA PHE A 229 3.41 -9.01 -19.15
C PHE A 229 2.67 -9.89 -20.15
N TYR A 230 3.22 -10.00 -21.35
CA TYR A 230 2.66 -10.80 -22.41
C TYR A 230 3.78 -11.50 -23.18
N LEU A 231 3.46 -12.67 -23.73
CA LEU A 231 4.30 -13.31 -24.74
C LEU A 231 3.84 -12.85 -26.13
N ARG A 232 4.82 -12.54 -26.97
CA ARG A 232 4.64 -12.21 -28.39
C ARG A 232 5.59 -13.06 -29.21
N MET A 233 5.20 -13.38 -30.44
CA MET A 233 6.13 -13.97 -31.40
C MET A 233 7.21 -12.94 -31.74
N GLN A 234 8.44 -13.39 -31.86
CA GLN A 234 9.56 -12.55 -32.27
C GLN A 234 9.43 -12.22 -33.76
N GLU A 235 9.07 -10.98 -34.08
CA GLU A 235 9.10 -10.48 -35.46
C GLU A 235 10.48 -9.86 -35.74
N GLY A 236 11.32 -10.56 -36.52
CA GLY A 236 12.63 -10.08 -36.98
C GLY A 236 13.87 -10.77 -36.36
N PRO A 237 15.09 -10.48 -36.87
CA PRO A 237 16.30 -11.18 -36.46
C PRO A 237 16.68 -10.91 -35.00
N ARG A 238 17.07 -11.98 -34.28
CA ARG A 238 17.63 -11.90 -32.92
C ARG A 238 18.83 -10.95 -32.91
N ARG A 239 18.71 -9.81 -32.22
CA ARG A 239 19.90 -9.18 -31.64
C ARG A 239 20.36 -10.10 -30.52
N GLN A 240 21.25 -11.05 -30.83
CA GLN A 240 21.96 -11.80 -29.81
C GLN A 240 22.66 -10.78 -28.90
N MET A 241 22.21 -10.67 -27.65
CA MET A 241 23.00 -9.97 -26.66
C MET A 241 24.20 -10.86 -26.33
N LEU A 242 25.39 -10.27 -26.27
CA LEU A 242 26.66 -10.95 -25.99
C LEU A 242 26.67 -11.75 -24.66
N SER A 243 25.65 -11.59 -23.81
CA SER A 243 25.46 -12.39 -22.60
C SER A 243 25.10 -13.85 -22.84
N ASP A 244 24.73 -14.24 -24.06
CA ASP A 244 24.36 -15.64 -24.39
C ASP A 244 25.58 -16.47 -24.87
N ILE A 245 26.80 -15.91 -24.86
CA ILE A 245 28.02 -16.53 -25.42
C ILE A 245 29.04 -16.95 -24.33
N ILE A 246 28.70 -16.94 -23.04
CA ILE A 246 29.61 -17.45 -21.99
C ILE A 246 28.91 -18.51 -21.15
#